data_AF-A0A2D6K3E7-F1
#
_entry.id   AF-A0A2D6K3E7-F1
#
_cell.length_a   1.000
_cell.length_b   1.000
_cell.length_c   1.000
_cell.angle_alpha   90.00
_cell.angle_beta   90.00
_cell.angle_gamma   90.00
#
_symmetry.space_group_name_H-M   'P 1'
#
loop_
_entity.id
_entity.type
_entity.pdbx_description
1 polymer ?
#
loop_
_entity_poly.entity_id
_entity_poly.type
_entity_poly.pdbx_seq_one_letter_code
_entity_poly.pdbx_strand_id
1 'polypeptide(L)'
;MIDHAKTDHIFHEIRRSVAVDFPNLTLNYIFVKNGEDSVSDHVKALPDHKAKDLMIIAMQKPISNKTNLLALTYKPNTIIPFIPLYRDNSYLATLIINEEQHTRERDFFYPEEPEKYDRFIGLALAWEAIHLMQAHKQKEEAIFDDEDGILTYAKIKTLRLRNAMLRECFACMYMEQEGETGAVQRHLRRSCEITVSQHMHTTPENRPFPIAIDATRLVFRALRKYEEDIDGPIVKHTYNMVKEIDSTCEDLNLRQWFIFAKYAQEMAWSERNKHEILSSAAYSSDDPYIRTTAYIVAETLNSNLTPLNNPQFFNPYDDKDKTHRMHLKKAQALYKPVIEEAAQLGKPEILIKHAIEQTKSFIYHHDIIGWAAPALIKANNSYSDQNTDPTKLYEIFLLSLKELNWTEVYKIHAFIISKQRMNIYVTPEMILEEHIGNNNERQIFKEAIKLLTHDNGEI
;
A
#
# COMPACT_ATOMS: atom_id res chain seq x y z
N MET A 1 1.73 -18.40 -15.73
CA MET A 1 0.88 -17.83 -16.80
C MET A 1 -0.59 -18.02 -16.40
N ILE A 2 -1.45 -17.04 -16.69
CA ILE A 2 -2.89 -17.11 -16.39
C ILE A 2 -3.56 -18.05 -17.40
N ASP A 3 -4.40 -18.96 -16.93
CA ASP A 3 -5.30 -19.73 -17.78
C ASP A 3 -6.59 -18.92 -17.98
N HIS A 4 -6.59 -18.07 -19.01
CA HIS A 4 -7.69 -17.15 -19.26
C HIS A 4 -9.03 -17.87 -19.43
N ALA A 5 -9.06 -19.09 -19.98
CA ALA A 5 -10.31 -19.83 -20.15
C ALA A 5 -10.92 -20.25 -18.80
N LYS A 6 -10.10 -20.73 -17.86
CA LYS A 6 -10.54 -21.03 -16.49
C LYS A 6 -10.97 -19.77 -15.75
N THR A 7 -10.18 -18.70 -15.83
CA THR A 7 -10.50 -17.46 -15.12
C THR A 7 -11.79 -16.83 -15.66
N ASP A 8 -11.99 -16.84 -16.98
CA ASP A 8 -13.23 -16.37 -17.62
C ASP A 8 -14.45 -17.20 -17.22
N HIS A 9 -14.27 -18.51 -17.05
CA HIS A 9 -15.33 -19.40 -16.54
C HIS A 9 -15.74 -18.99 -15.12
N ILE A 10 -14.77 -18.79 -14.22
CA ILE A 10 -15.03 -18.33 -12.84
C ILE A 10 -15.77 -16.98 -12.82
N PHE A 11 -15.32 -16.02 -13.64
CA PHE A 11 -16.01 -14.73 -13.74
C PHE A 11 -17.41 -14.84 -14.35
N HIS A 12 -17.64 -15.79 -15.26
CA HIS A 12 -18.96 -16.08 -15.76
C HIS A 12 -19.89 -16.64 -14.68
N GLU A 13 -19.40 -17.52 -13.82
CA GLU A 13 -20.17 -18.00 -12.65
C GLU A 13 -20.55 -16.84 -11.72
N ILE A 14 -19.59 -15.96 -11.40
CA ILE A 14 -19.84 -14.79 -10.54
C ILE A 14 -20.88 -13.85 -11.18
N ARG A 15 -20.77 -13.58 -12.50
CA ARG A 15 -21.78 -12.80 -13.24
C ARG A 15 -23.19 -13.38 -13.05
N ARG A 16 -23.33 -14.71 -13.18
CA ARG A 16 -24.62 -15.39 -13.05
C ARG A 16 -25.16 -15.27 -11.63
N SER A 17 -24.35 -15.54 -10.61
CA SER A 17 -24.77 -15.42 -9.21
C SER A 17 -25.20 -13.98 -8.88
N VAL A 18 -24.44 -12.98 -9.33
CA VAL A 18 -24.80 -11.56 -9.11
C VAL A 18 -26.07 -11.19 -9.86
N ALA A 19 -26.29 -11.68 -11.08
CA ALA A 19 -27.49 -11.37 -11.87
C ALA A 19 -28.78 -11.98 -11.27
N VAL A 20 -28.69 -13.09 -10.53
CA VAL A 20 -29.84 -13.65 -9.80
C VAL A 20 -30.30 -12.68 -8.71
N ASP A 21 -29.35 -12.11 -7.97
CA ASP A 21 -29.61 -11.31 -6.77
C ASP A 21 -29.80 -9.82 -7.07
N PHE A 22 -29.16 -9.35 -8.15
CA PHE A 22 -29.13 -7.98 -8.63
C PHE A 22 -29.39 -7.94 -10.15
N PRO A 23 -30.62 -8.24 -10.60
CA PRO A 23 -30.93 -8.45 -12.03
C PRO A 23 -30.76 -7.24 -12.93
N ASN A 24 -30.64 -6.03 -12.35
CA ASN A 24 -30.39 -4.80 -13.10
C ASN A 24 -28.89 -4.48 -13.26
N LEU A 25 -28.00 -5.34 -12.75
CA LEU A 25 -26.55 -5.14 -12.78
C LEU A 25 -25.89 -6.16 -13.72
N THR A 26 -25.25 -5.66 -14.77
CA THR A 26 -24.38 -6.46 -15.64
C THR A 26 -22.93 -6.20 -15.30
N LEU A 27 -22.16 -7.26 -15.01
CA LEU A 27 -20.72 -7.18 -14.77
C LEU A 27 -19.93 -7.57 -16.03
N ASN A 28 -18.99 -6.73 -16.42
CA ASN A 28 -18.03 -6.99 -17.48
C ASN A 28 -16.61 -6.97 -16.89
N TYR A 29 -15.84 -8.03 -17.11
CA TYR A 29 -14.46 -8.15 -16.63
C TYR A 29 -13.53 -8.03 -17.83
N ILE A 30 -12.50 -7.18 -17.72
CA ILE A 30 -11.49 -7.00 -18.76
C ILE A 30 -10.09 -7.17 -18.16
N PHE A 31 -9.25 -7.94 -18.84
CA PHE A 31 -7.84 -8.03 -18.53
C PHE A 31 -7.08 -6.93 -19.27
N VAL A 32 -6.15 -6.29 -18.57
CA VAL A 32 -5.29 -5.27 -19.15
C VAL A 32 -3.82 -5.54 -18.82
N LYS A 33 -2.95 -5.32 -19.80
CA LYS A 33 -1.50 -5.32 -19.69
C LYS A 33 -0.96 -3.90 -19.55
N ASN A 34 0.13 -3.76 -18.80
CA ASN A 34 0.74 -2.45 -18.55
C ASN A 34 1.26 -1.82 -19.85
N GLY A 35 0.65 -0.71 -20.26
CA GLY A 35 1.18 0.14 -21.35
C GLY A 35 0.95 -0.36 -22.78
N GLU A 36 0.28 -1.51 -22.97
CA GLU A 36 0.11 -2.14 -24.30
C GLU A 36 -1.34 -2.10 -24.81
N ASP A 37 -2.33 -2.17 -23.93
CA ASP A 37 -3.72 -2.32 -24.39
C ASP A 37 -4.36 -0.97 -24.72
N SER A 38 -4.72 -0.82 -26.00
CA SER A 38 -5.54 0.29 -26.43
C SER A 38 -6.98 0.05 -25.99
N VAL A 39 -7.61 1.09 -25.45
CA VAL A 39 -9.03 1.12 -25.06
C VAL A 39 -9.93 0.48 -26.14
N SER A 40 -9.61 0.70 -27.42
CA SER A 40 -10.34 0.20 -28.59
C SER A 40 -10.45 -1.32 -28.67
N ASP A 41 -9.47 -2.06 -28.14
CA ASP A 41 -9.44 -3.51 -28.26
C ASP A 41 -10.50 -4.18 -27.36
N HIS A 42 -10.83 -3.54 -26.24
CA HIS A 42 -11.83 -4.03 -25.28
C HIS A 42 -13.24 -3.51 -25.53
N VAL A 43 -13.45 -2.48 -26.36
CA VAL A 43 -14.79 -1.97 -26.71
C VAL A 43 -15.64 -3.07 -27.37
N LYS A 44 -15.00 -3.93 -28.18
CA LYS A 44 -15.69 -5.06 -28.84
C LYS A 44 -16.17 -6.12 -27.84
N ALA A 45 -15.51 -6.23 -26.69
CA ALA A 45 -15.87 -7.18 -25.63
C ALA A 45 -17.04 -6.69 -24.75
N LEU A 46 -17.46 -5.42 -24.88
CA LEU A 46 -18.59 -4.91 -24.11
C LEU A 46 -19.90 -5.60 -24.50
N PRO A 47 -20.67 -6.10 -23.52
CA PRO A 47 -21.96 -6.74 -23.77
C PRO A 47 -22.92 -5.75 -24.44
N ASP A 48 -23.87 -6.29 -25.21
CA ASP A 48 -24.95 -5.47 -25.77
C ASP A 48 -25.88 -5.01 -24.64
N HIS A 49 -25.66 -3.78 -24.19
CA HIS A 49 -26.32 -3.21 -23.01
C HIS A 49 -26.70 -1.76 -23.27
N LYS A 50 -27.83 -1.30 -22.73
CA LYS A 50 -28.39 0.04 -22.99
C LYS A 50 -27.40 1.18 -22.65
N ALA A 51 -26.61 0.99 -21.60
CA ALA A 51 -25.60 1.95 -21.14
C ALA A 51 -24.22 1.80 -21.81
N LYS A 52 -24.08 0.94 -22.84
CA LYS A 52 -22.80 0.66 -23.51
C LYS A 52 -22.10 1.92 -24.04
N ASP A 53 -22.83 2.86 -24.65
CA ASP A 53 -22.24 4.08 -25.21
C ASP A 53 -21.55 4.94 -24.14
N LEU A 54 -22.16 5.04 -22.95
CA LEU A 54 -21.57 5.75 -21.81
C LEU A 54 -20.31 5.04 -21.31
N MET A 55 -20.31 3.70 -21.36
CA MET A 55 -19.12 2.93 -20.98
C MET A 55 -17.97 3.14 -21.97
N ILE A 56 -18.28 3.24 -23.27
CA ILE A 56 -17.27 3.57 -24.29
C ILE A 56 -16.64 4.95 -23.99
N ILE A 57 -17.45 5.94 -23.61
CA ILE A 57 -16.95 7.26 -23.19
C ILE A 57 -16.07 7.15 -21.94
N ALA A 58 -16.51 6.41 -20.91
CA ALA A 58 -15.73 6.21 -19.70
C ALA A 58 -14.37 5.53 -19.99
N MET A 59 -14.37 4.57 -20.90
CA MET A 59 -13.19 3.83 -21.33
C MET A 59 -12.20 4.69 -22.13
N GLN A 60 -12.62 5.76 -22.80
CA GLN A 60 -11.72 6.70 -23.50
C GLN A 60 -10.79 7.48 -22.56
N LYS A 61 -11.13 7.56 -21.26
CA LYS A 61 -10.25 8.17 -20.26
C LYS A 61 -9.05 7.25 -19.98
N PRO A 62 -7.90 7.79 -19.55
CA PRO A 62 -6.74 6.98 -19.19
C PRO A 62 -7.12 5.89 -18.19
N ILE A 63 -6.95 4.63 -18.60
CA ILE A 63 -7.28 3.48 -17.78
C ILE A 63 -6.27 3.36 -16.63
N SER A 64 -6.75 3.01 -15.44
CA SER A 64 -5.88 2.72 -14.32
C SER A 64 -5.10 1.42 -14.58
N ASN A 65 -3.79 1.44 -14.36
CA ASN A 65 -2.95 0.23 -14.35
C ASN A 65 -3.15 -0.62 -13.09
N LYS A 66 -4.34 -0.60 -12.48
CA LYS A 66 -4.66 -1.28 -11.23
C LYS A 66 -5.89 -2.14 -11.42
N THR A 67 -5.99 -3.21 -10.63
CA THR A 67 -7.21 -4.01 -10.55
C THR A 67 -8.27 -3.27 -9.72
N ASN A 68 -9.33 -2.79 -10.37
CA ASN A 68 -10.41 -2.01 -9.77
C ASN A 68 -11.67 -1.94 -10.66
N LEU A 69 -12.79 -1.45 -10.12
CA LEU A 69 -13.90 -0.93 -10.91
C LEU A 69 -13.45 0.31 -11.70
N LEU A 70 -13.60 0.27 -13.05
CA LEU A 70 -13.37 1.44 -13.90
C LEU A 70 -14.49 2.46 -13.72
N ALA A 71 -15.72 2.00 -13.96
CA ALA A 71 -16.92 2.80 -13.89
C ALA A 71 -18.17 1.90 -13.82
N LEU A 72 -19.25 2.47 -13.33
CA LEU A 72 -20.60 1.91 -13.38
C LEU A 72 -21.48 2.87 -14.18
N THR A 73 -21.95 2.43 -15.34
CA THR A 73 -22.80 3.26 -16.20
C THR A 73 -24.24 2.85 -16.08
N TYR A 74 -25.17 3.80 -16.18
CA TYR A 74 -26.60 3.50 -16.06
C TYR A 74 -27.44 4.22 -17.11
N LYS A 75 -28.53 3.56 -17.52
CA LYS A 75 -29.63 4.22 -18.26
C LYS A 75 -30.98 3.78 -17.69
N PRO A 76 -31.97 4.68 -17.62
CA PRO A 76 -33.32 4.32 -17.19
C PRO A 76 -33.94 3.25 -18.10
N ASN A 77 -34.59 2.23 -17.50
CA ASN A 77 -35.50 1.38 -18.25
C ASN A 77 -36.78 2.16 -18.53
N THR A 78 -36.86 2.81 -19.70
CA THR A 78 -38.13 3.34 -20.21
C THR A 78 -39.02 2.18 -20.62
N ILE A 79 -39.98 1.81 -19.76
CA ILE A 79 -40.92 0.74 -20.07
C ILE A 79 -42.07 1.29 -20.93
N ILE A 80 -42.60 2.50 -20.67
CA ILE A 80 -43.59 3.19 -21.55
C ILE A 80 -43.49 4.72 -21.32
N PRO A 81 -43.40 5.57 -22.36
CA PRO A 81 -43.22 7.03 -22.21
C PRO A 81 -44.39 7.77 -21.52
N PHE A 82 -45.57 7.17 -21.45
CA PHE A 82 -46.80 7.81 -20.96
C PHE A 82 -47.29 7.35 -19.57
N ILE A 83 -46.60 6.39 -18.93
CA ILE A 83 -46.98 5.91 -17.59
C ILE A 83 -45.78 6.06 -16.64
N PRO A 84 -45.87 6.89 -15.59
CA PRO A 84 -44.77 7.13 -14.65
C PRO A 84 -44.65 6.00 -13.61
N LEU A 85 -44.73 4.74 -14.05
CA LEU A 85 -44.45 3.59 -13.20
C LEU A 85 -42.93 3.39 -13.12
N TYR A 86 -42.44 3.17 -11.90
CA TYR A 86 -41.05 2.99 -11.46
C TYR A 86 -40.04 2.73 -12.60
N ARG A 87 -39.22 3.74 -12.89
CA ARG A 87 -38.04 3.59 -13.75
C ARG A 87 -36.94 2.93 -12.91
N ASP A 88 -36.76 1.62 -13.05
CA ASP A 88 -35.52 1.00 -12.57
C ASP A 88 -34.41 1.27 -13.59
N ASN A 89 -33.21 1.58 -13.11
CA ASN A 89 -32.07 1.83 -13.99
C ASN A 89 -31.40 0.48 -14.34
N SER A 90 -30.97 0.33 -15.59
CA SER A 90 -30.10 -0.76 -16.03
C SER A 90 -28.65 -0.32 -15.87
N TYR A 91 -27.85 -1.10 -15.14
CA TYR A 91 -26.47 -0.77 -14.79
C TYR A 91 -25.48 -1.72 -15.49
N LEU A 92 -24.40 -1.16 -16.04
CA LEU A 92 -23.25 -1.89 -16.59
C LEU A 92 -21.98 -1.46 -15.87
N ALA A 93 -21.36 -2.40 -15.16
CA ALA A 93 -20.07 -2.23 -14.51
C ALA A 93 -18.96 -2.82 -15.39
N THR A 94 -17.87 -2.07 -15.60
CA THR A 94 -16.65 -2.60 -16.20
C THR A 94 -15.55 -2.67 -15.15
N LEU A 95 -15.04 -3.87 -14.94
CA LEU A 95 -14.11 -4.28 -13.90
C LEU A 95 -12.77 -4.61 -14.56
N ILE A 96 -11.71 -3.93 -14.13
CA ILE A 96 -10.37 -4.05 -14.70
C ILE A 96 -9.55 -4.99 -13.85
N ILE A 97 -8.84 -5.90 -14.52
CA ILE A 97 -7.88 -6.81 -13.91
C ILE A 97 -6.54 -6.57 -14.57
N ASN A 98 -5.62 -5.96 -13.83
CA ASN A 98 -4.25 -5.81 -14.29
C ASN A 98 -3.56 -7.18 -14.23
N GLU A 99 -3.14 -7.73 -15.38
CA GLU A 99 -2.62 -9.11 -15.47
C GLU A 99 -1.37 -9.34 -14.60
N GLU A 100 -0.47 -8.35 -14.55
CA GLU A 100 0.78 -8.44 -13.80
C GLU A 100 0.51 -8.38 -12.28
N GLN A 101 -0.33 -7.45 -11.84
CA GLN A 101 -0.78 -7.39 -10.44
C GLN A 101 -1.52 -8.68 -10.06
N HIS A 102 -2.45 -9.13 -10.91
CA HIS A 102 -3.24 -10.34 -10.69
C HIS A 102 -2.36 -11.58 -10.51
N THR A 103 -1.42 -11.80 -11.44
CA THR A 103 -0.50 -12.96 -11.37
C THR A 103 0.31 -12.94 -10.07
N ARG A 104 0.88 -11.79 -9.70
CA ARG A 104 1.69 -11.68 -8.47
C ARG A 104 0.87 -11.93 -7.21
N GLU A 105 -0.30 -11.30 -7.09
CA GLU A 105 -1.15 -11.47 -5.91
C GLU A 105 -1.70 -12.90 -5.83
N ARG A 106 -2.06 -13.50 -6.97
CA ARG A 106 -2.46 -14.91 -7.06
C ARG A 106 -1.39 -15.85 -6.52
N ASP A 107 -0.17 -15.70 -7.01
CA ASP A 107 0.96 -16.56 -6.64
C ASP A 107 1.36 -16.34 -5.15
N PHE A 108 1.05 -15.18 -4.56
CA PHE A 108 1.29 -14.91 -3.14
C PHE A 108 0.17 -15.40 -2.20
N PHE A 109 -1.08 -15.05 -2.50
CA PHE A 109 -2.21 -15.34 -1.61
C PHE A 109 -2.62 -16.82 -1.69
N TYR A 110 -2.62 -17.41 -2.90
CA TYR A 110 -3.09 -18.77 -3.16
C TYR A 110 -2.13 -19.53 -4.12
N PRO A 111 -0.85 -19.75 -3.73
CA PRO A 111 0.16 -20.38 -4.60
C PRO A 111 -0.24 -21.77 -5.10
N GLU A 112 -0.96 -22.53 -4.28
CA GLU A 112 -1.35 -23.93 -4.57
C GLU A 112 -2.73 -24.02 -5.23
N GLU A 113 -3.54 -22.96 -5.15
CA GLU A 113 -4.95 -22.96 -5.56
C GLU A 113 -5.29 -21.64 -6.30
N PRO A 114 -4.66 -21.37 -7.45
CA PRO A 114 -4.78 -20.08 -8.15
C PRO A 114 -6.23 -19.72 -8.50
N GLU A 115 -7.10 -20.71 -8.77
CA GLU A 115 -8.51 -20.47 -9.06
C GLU A 115 -9.27 -19.83 -7.88
N LYS A 116 -8.81 -20.05 -6.64
CA LYS A 116 -9.42 -19.43 -5.45
C LYS A 116 -9.14 -17.94 -5.38
N TYR A 117 -7.96 -17.52 -5.83
CA TYR A 117 -7.66 -16.10 -5.95
C TYR A 117 -8.45 -15.44 -7.08
N ASP A 118 -8.59 -16.12 -8.22
CA ASP A 118 -9.46 -15.66 -9.32
C ASP A 118 -10.89 -15.43 -8.82
N ARG A 119 -11.44 -16.39 -8.08
CA ARG A 119 -12.77 -16.25 -7.44
C ARG A 119 -12.79 -15.08 -6.44
N PHE A 120 -11.80 -14.98 -5.57
CA PHE A 120 -11.68 -13.90 -4.59
C PHE A 120 -11.70 -12.52 -5.25
N ILE A 121 -10.85 -12.28 -6.26
CA ILE A 121 -10.77 -10.97 -6.91
C ILE A 121 -12.03 -10.65 -7.71
N GLY A 122 -12.63 -11.66 -8.35
CA GLY A 122 -13.88 -11.51 -9.08
C GLY A 122 -15.03 -11.05 -8.17
N LEU A 123 -15.12 -11.64 -6.97
CA LEU A 123 -16.11 -11.29 -5.94
C LEU A 123 -15.83 -9.92 -5.31
N ALA A 124 -14.56 -9.59 -5.03
CA ALA A 124 -14.19 -8.28 -4.51
C ALA A 124 -14.56 -7.15 -5.49
N LEU A 125 -14.35 -7.36 -6.79
CA LEU A 125 -14.76 -6.43 -7.84
C LEU A 125 -16.28 -6.38 -8.03
N ALA A 126 -16.97 -7.52 -7.88
CA ALA A 126 -18.44 -7.56 -7.89
C ALA A 126 -19.04 -6.74 -6.74
N TRP A 127 -18.45 -6.81 -5.53
CA TRP A 127 -18.84 -5.95 -4.40
C TRP A 127 -18.75 -4.47 -4.78
N GLU A 128 -17.65 -4.03 -5.40
CA GLU A 128 -17.47 -2.63 -5.77
C GLU A 128 -18.62 -2.13 -6.67
N ALA A 129 -19.05 -2.95 -7.63
CA ALA A 129 -20.16 -2.63 -8.52
C ALA A 129 -21.52 -2.64 -7.81
N ILE A 130 -21.80 -3.67 -6.99
CA ILE A 130 -23.05 -3.79 -6.23
C ILE A 130 -23.19 -2.62 -5.26
N HIS A 131 -22.14 -2.33 -4.50
CA HIS A 131 -22.14 -1.28 -3.50
C HIS A 131 -22.36 0.10 -4.13
N LEU A 132 -21.67 0.41 -5.23
CA LEU A 132 -21.85 1.68 -5.95
C LEU A 132 -23.27 1.81 -6.54
N MET A 133 -23.82 0.73 -7.09
CA MET A 133 -25.21 0.71 -7.58
C MET A 133 -26.21 0.98 -6.45
N GLN A 134 -26.04 0.33 -5.29
CA GLN A 134 -26.93 0.51 -4.15
C GLN A 134 -26.85 1.92 -3.56
N ALA A 135 -25.63 2.46 -3.41
CA ALA A 135 -25.41 3.84 -2.98
C ALA A 135 -26.11 4.84 -3.91
N HIS A 136 -26.02 4.65 -5.23
CA HIS A 136 -26.74 5.47 -6.20
C HIS A 136 -28.28 5.33 -6.07
N LYS A 137 -28.80 4.10 -5.93
CA LYS A 137 -30.23 3.86 -5.71
C LYS A 137 -30.75 4.53 -4.43
N GLN A 138 -29.93 4.58 -3.39
CA GLN A 138 -30.22 5.19 -2.10
C GLN A 138 -29.92 6.70 -2.06
N LYS A 139 -29.35 7.26 -3.13
CA LYS A 139 -28.92 8.67 -3.24
C LYS A 139 -27.88 9.06 -2.20
N GLU A 140 -26.94 8.15 -1.91
CA GLU A 140 -25.81 8.39 -1.01
C GLU A 140 -24.68 9.13 -1.76
N GLU A 141 -24.92 10.40 -2.11
CA GLU A 141 -24.02 11.22 -2.95
C GLU A 141 -22.58 11.33 -2.40
N ALA A 142 -22.37 11.12 -1.11
CA ALA A 142 -21.02 11.12 -0.51
C ALA A 142 -20.12 9.97 -1.01
N ILE A 143 -20.69 8.93 -1.63
CA ILE A 143 -19.98 7.72 -2.04
C ILE A 143 -19.48 7.78 -3.48
N PHE A 144 -20.12 8.58 -4.34
CA PHE A 144 -19.91 8.52 -5.78
C PHE A 144 -19.84 9.90 -6.44
N ASP A 145 -19.11 9.96 -7.55
CA ASP A 145 -19.15 11.05 -8.52
C ASP A 145 -20.00 10.58 -9.72
N ASP A 146 -21.03 11.34 -10.10
CA ASP A 146 -21.86 11.08 -11.29
C ASP A 146 -21.55 12.12 -12.38
N GLU A 147 -20.96 11.64 -13.47
CA GLU A 147 -20.72 12.42 -14.69
C GLU A 147 -21.64 11.92 -15.80
N ASP A 148 -22.84 12.49 -15.88
CA ASP A 148 -23.83 12.24 -16.94
C ASP A 148 -24.18 10.75 -17.14
N GLY A 149 -24.39 10.02 -16.05
CA GLY A 149 -24.74 8.60 -16.09
C GLY A 149 -23.54 7.66 -15.99
N ILE A 150 -22.35 8.20 -15.71
CA ILE A 150 -21.12 7.47 -15.40
C ILE A 150 -20.80 7.65 -13.92
N LEU A 151 -21.00 6.58 -13.14
CA LEU A 151 -20.72 6.56 -11.71
C LEU A 151 -19.31 6.04 -11.46
N THR A 152 -18.57 6.76 -10.63
CA THR A 152 -17.29 6.30 -10.06
C THR A 152 -17.26 6.56 -8.56
N TYR A 153 -16.39 5.89 -7.81
CA TYR A 153 -16.23 6.19 -6.39
C TYR A 153 -15.68 7.60 -6.19
N ALA A 154 -16.27 8.33 -5.24
CA ALA A 154 -15.76 9.64 -4.83
C ALA A 154 -14.28 9.52 -4.43
N LYS A 155 -13.48 10.52 -4.82
CA LYS A 155 -12.01 10.52 -4.63
C LYS A 155 -11.57 10.80 -3.19
N ILE A 156 -12.30 10.30 -2.20
CA ILE A 156 -12.05 10.45 -0.76
C ILE A 156 -11.20 9.27 -0.25
N LYS A 157 -10.05 9.57 0.35
CA LYS A 157 -9.09 8.53 0.79
C LYS A 157 -9.68 7.55 1.79
N THR A 158 -10.38 8.01 2.82
CA THR A 158 -10.97 7.12 3.85
C THR A 158 -12.06 6.23 3.27
N LEU A 159 -12.91 6.76 2.40
CA LEU A 159 -13.92 5.96 1.68
C LEU A 159 -13.28 4.86 0.83
N ARG A 160 -12.17 5.16 0.14
CA ARG A 160 -11.43 4.15 -0.63
C ARG A 160 -10.86 3.04 0.26
N LEU A 161 -10.32 3.39 1.42
CA LEU A 161 -9.83 2.41 2.40
C LEU A 161 -10.99 1.54 2.94
N ARG A 162 -12.11 2.17 3.30
CA ARG A 162 -13.33 1.48 3.74
C ARG A 162 -13.82 0.50 2.68
N ASN A 163 -13.98 0.95 1.44
CA ASN A 163 -14.43 0.07 0.35
C ASN A 163 -13.42 -1.07 0.07
N ALA A 164 -12.12 -0.80 0.13
CA ALA A 164 -11.09 -1.83 -0.02
C ALA A 164 -11.11 -2.86 1.11
N MET A 165 -11.50 -2.48 2.33
CA MET A 165 -11.72 -3.42 3.44
C MET A 165 -12.99 -4.24 3.23
N LEU A 166 -14.11 -3.59 2.89
CA LEU A 166 -15.41 -4.24 2.73
C LEU A 166 -15.45 -5.23 1.56
N ARG A 167 -14.78 -4.92 0.44
CA ARG A 167 -14.69 -5.86 -0.69
C ARG A 167 -13.97 -7.17 -0.34
N GLU A 168 -12.99 -7.11 0.56
CA GLU A 168 -12.29 -8.31 1.04
C GLU A 168 -13.16 -9.10 2.03
N CYS A 169 -13.88 -8.39 2.91
CA CYS A 169 -14.87 -9.02 3.79
C CYS A 169 -15.93 -9.76 2.94
N PHE A 170 -16.46 -9.11 1.90
CA PHE A 170 -17.43 -9.69 0.98
C PHE A 170 -16.90 -10.97 0.32
N ALA A 171 -15.73 -10.88 -0.32
CA ALA A 171 -15.15 -12.00 -1.06
C ALA A 171 -14.84 -13.19 -0.14
N CYS A 172 -14.22 -12.95 1.01
CA CYS A 172 -13.90 -14.01 1.96
C CYS A 172 -15.15 -14.68 2.55
N MET A 173 -16.15 -13.89 2.95
CA MET A 173 -17.40 -14.44 3.51
C MET A 173 -18.17 -15.22 2.46
N TYR A 174 -18.31 -14.71 1.23
CA TYR A 174 -18.97 -15.41 0.14
C TYR A 174 -18.31 -16.78 -0.12
N MET A 175 -16.98 -16.81 -0.23
CA MET A 175 -16.25 -18.06 -0.42
C MET A 175 -16.49 -19.03 0.73
N GLU A 176 -16.51 -18.55 1.98
CA GLU A 176 -16.75 -19.41 3.15
C GLU A 176 -18.21 -19.93 3.22
N GLN A 177 -19.18 -19.19 2.67
CA GLN A 177 -20.57 -19.66 2.49
C GLN A 177 -20.68 -20.75 1.41
N GLU A 178 -19.90 -20.65 0.35
CA GLU A 178 -19.80 -21.64 -0.73
C GLU A 178 -19.01 -22.90 -0.35
N GLY A 179 -18.56 -23.02 0.90
CA GLY A 179 -17.87 -24.20 1.42
C GLY A 179 -16.34 -24.12 1.45
N GLU A 180 -15.74 -22.99 1.02
CA GLU A 180 -14.29 -22.76 1.14
C GLU A 180 -13.89 -22.45 2.58
N THR A 181 -13.85 -23.50 3.39
CA THR A 181 -13.64 -23.41 4.84
C THR A 181 -12.30 -22.74 5.15
N GLY A 182 -12.34 -21.70 5.99
CA GLY A 182 -11.17 -20.95 6.40
C GLY A 182 -10.67 -19.92 5.37
N ALA A 183 -11.47 -19.59 4.35
CA ALA A 183 -11.16 -18.52 3.40
C ALA A 183 -10.85 -17.20 4.11
N VAL A 184 -11.65 -16.82 5.11
CA VAL A 184 -11.43 -15.61 5.93
C VAL A 184 -10.06 -15.66 6.62
N GLN A 185 -9.75 -16.75 7.31
CA GLN A 185 -8.50 -16.87 8.07
C GLN A 185 -7.27 -16.92 7.18
N ARG A 186 -7.36 -17.61 6.05
CA ARG A 186 -6.26 -17.75 5.09
C ARG A 186 -5.91 -16.40 4.47
N HIS A 187 -6.91 -15.68 4.00
CA HIS A 187 -6.74 -14.35 3.40
C HIS A 187 -6.21 -13.36 4.45
N LEU A 188 -6.78 -13.36 5.65
CA LEU A 188 -6.30 -12.55 6.78
C LEU A 188 -4.81 -12.77 7.04
N ARG A 189 -4.38 -14.04 7.17
CA ARG A 189 -2.98 -14.38 7.45
C ARG A 189 -2.05 -13.85 6.37
N ARG A 190 -2.43 -13.96 5.09
CA ARG A 190 -1.66 -13.42 3.96
C ARG A 190 -1.63 -11.89 3.95
N SER A 191 -2.75 -11.23 4.25
CA SER A 191 -2.85 -9.77 4.39
C SER A 191 -2.00 -9.22 5.56
N CYS A 192 -1.91 -9.98 6.66
CA CYS A 192 -1.01 -9.66 7.76
C CYS A 192 0.46 -9.89 7.38
N GLU A 193 0.77 -10.99 6.70
CA GLU A 193 2.14 -11.32 6.26
C GLU A 193 2.69 -10.21 5.36
N ILE A 194 1.98 -9.87 4.28
CA ILE A 194 2.38 -8.84 3.31
C ILE A 194 2.59 -7.46 3.94
N THR A 195 1.99 -7.20 5.10
CA THR A 195 2.15 -5.93 5.83
C THR A 195 3.51 -5.83 6.51
N VAL A 196 4.07 -6.96 6.97
CA VAL A 196 5.30 -7.02 7.79
C VAL A 196 6.49 -7.70 7.08
N SER A 197 6.37 -7.92 5.77
CA SER A 197 7.43 -8.46 4.92
C SER A 197 7.57 -7.66 3.63
N GLN A 198 8.73 -7.79 2.99
CA GLN A 198 9.03 -7.12 1.73
C GLN A 198 8.29 -7.81 0.58
N HIS A 199 7.40 -7.06 -0.07
CA HIS A 199 6.73 -7.52 -1.29
C HIS A 199 6.64 -6.40 -2.32
N MET A 200 7.27 -6.64 -3.48
CA MET A 200 7.25 -5.69 -4.59
C MET A 200 5.84 -5.48 -5.13
N HIS A 201 5.54 -4.25 -5.51
CA HIS A 201 4.29 -3.77 -6.12
C HIS A 201 3.04 -3.94 -5.25
N THR A 202 3.23 -4.13 -3.95
CA THR A 202 2.12 -4.26 -2.99
C THR A 202 1.92 -2.96 -2.23
N THR A 203 0.66 -2.70 -1.86
CA THR A 203 0.30 -1.55 -1.01
C THR A 203 -0.63 -1.98 0.14
N PRO A 204 -0.12 -2.72 1.14
CA PRO A 204 -0.91 -3.19 2.28
C PRO A 204 -1.58 -2.04 3.05
N GLU A 205 -0.99 -0.83 3.02
CA GLU A 205 -1.59 0.37 3.61
C GLU A 205 -2.96 0.74 3.02
N ASN A 206 -3.28 0.24 1.83
CA ASN A 206 -4.57 0.45 1.18
C ASN A 206 -5.58 -0.70 1.40
N ARG A 207 -5.24 -1.70 2.23
CA ARG A 207 -6.04 -2.93 2.43
C ARG A 207 -6.32 -3.19 3.92
N PRO A 208 -7.25 -2.46 4.55
CA PRO A 208 -7.51 -2.54 6.00
C PRO A 208 -8.26 -3.79 6.46
N PHE A 209 -8.28 -4.88 5.69
CA PHE A 209 -9.02 -6.08 6.09
C PHE A 209 -8.68 -6.62 7.49
N PRO A 210 -7.41 -6.60 7.95
CA PRO A 210 -7.09 -7.12 9.28
C PRO A 210 -7.79 -6.42 10.45
N ILE A 211 -8.10 -5.12 10.35
CA ILE A 211 -8.80 -4.40 11.42
C ILE A 211 -10.30 -4.69 11.46
N ALA A 212 -10.85 -5.34 10.44
CA ALA A 212 -12.26 -5.75 10.37
C ALA A 212 -12.48 -7.20 10.79
N ILE A 213 -11.44 -7.94 11.19
CA ILE A 213 -11.54 -9.40 11.38
C ILE A 213 -12.54 -9.80 12.47
N ASP A 214 -12.56 -9.08 13.60
CA ASP A 214 -13.45 -9.43 14.71
C ASP A 214 -14.91 -9.19 14.34
N ALA A 215 -15.20 -8.05 13.70
CA ALA A 215 -16.52 -7.76 13.13
C ALA A 215 -16.90 -8.80 12.08
N THR A 216 -15.99 -9.15 11.16
CA THR A 216 -16.21 -10.17 10.12
C THR A 216 -16.56 -11.51 10.74
N ARG A 217 -15.78 -11.98 11.72
CA ARG A 217 -16.03 -13.27 12.39
C ARG A 217 -17.33 -13.25 13.20
N LEU A 218 -17.62 -12.17 13.91
CA LEU A 218 -18.82 -12.05 14.73
C LEU A 218 -20.08 -12.03 13.86
N VAL A 219 -20.11 -11.18 12.83
CA VAL A 219 -21.23 -11.07 11.89
C VAL A 219 -21.42 -12.39 11.14
N PHE A 220 -20.34 -12.97 10.61
CA PHE A 220 -20.40 -14.25 9.91
C PHE A 220 -20.96 -15.36 10.80
N ARG A 221 -20.50 -15.47 12.06
CA ARG A 221 -21.02 -16.48 13.01
C ARG A 221 -22.47 -16.21 13.43
N ALA A 222 -22.84 -14.95 13.62
CA ALA A 222 -24.19 -14.57 14.02
C ALA A 222 -25.18 -14.89 12.91
N LEU A 223 -24.93 -14.39 11.70
CA LEU A 223 -25.89 -14.46 10.60
C LEU A 223 -25.89 -15.82 9.88
N ARG A 224 -24.77 -16.57 9.91
CA ARG A 224 -24.75 -17.95 9.41
C ARG A 224 -25.60 -18.91 10.24
N LYS A 225 -25.73 -18.69 11.54
CA LYS A 225 -26.46 -19.59 12.46
C LYS A 225 -27.99 -19.47 12.38
N TYR A 226 -28.51 -18.38 11.84
CA TYR A 226 -29.96 -18.16 11.74
C TYR A 226 -30.57 -18.74 10.46
N GLU A 227 -29.76 -19.21 9.51
CA GLU A 227 -30.20 -19.69 8.21
C GLU A 227 -29.53 -21.04 7.90
N GLU A 228 -29.87 -22.11 8.65
CA GLU A 228 -29.43 -23.48 8.31
C GLU A 228 -30.03 -23.97 6.96
N ASP A 229 -30.99 -23.23 6.40
CA ASP A 229 -31.58 -23.42 5.06
C ASP A 229 -31.37 -22.15 4.19
N ILE A 230 -30.13 -21.84 3.77
CA ILE A 230 -29.92 -20.84 2.70
C ILE A 230 -30.35 -21.46 1.35
N ASP A 231 -31.65 -21.62 1.15
CA ASP A 231 -32.29 -21.73 -0.17
C ASP A 231 -32.40 -20.33 -0.84
N GLY A 232 -31.71 -19.34 -0.27
CA GLY A 232 -31.79 -17.93 -0.64
C GLY A 232 -30.59 -17.39 -1.44
N PRO A 233 -30.71 -16.14 -1.92
CA PRO A 233 -29.69 -15.44 -2.71
C PRO A 233 -28.39 -15.14 -1.92
N ILE A 234 -27.35 -15.96 -2.09
CA ILE A 234 -26.06 -15.91 -1.35
C ILE A 234 -25.34 -14.55 -1.51
N VAL A 235 -25.35 -13.96 -2.71
CA VAL A 235 -24.67 -12.67 -2.97
C VAL A 235 -25.35 -11.57 -2.15
N LYS A 236 -26.68 -11.54 -2.15
CA LYS A 236 -27.47 -10.55 -1.39
C LYS A 236 -27.32 -10.75 0.12
N HIS A 237 -27.34 -11.99 0.59
CA HIS A 237 -27.10 -12.30 1.99
C HIS A 237 -25.70 -11.84 2.42
N THR A 238 -24.66 -12.17 1.65
CA THR A 238 -23.28 -11.69 1.91
C THR A 238 -23.19 -10.17 1.89
N TYR A 239 -23.85 -9.51 0.94
CA TYR A 239 -23.89 -8.05 0.87
C TYR A 239 -24.43 -7.43 2.16
N ASN A 240 -25.52 -7.99 2.72
CA ASN A 240 -26.12 -7.52 3.97
C ASN A 240 -25.16 -7.73 5.15
N MET A 241 -24.47 -8.87 5.24
CA MET A 241 -23.45 -9.11 6.28
C MET A 241 -22.35 -8.03 6.24
N VAL A 242 -21.88 -7.66 5.05
CA VAL A 242 -20.83 -6.64 4.91
C VAL A 242 -21.34 -5.25 5.29
N LYS A 243 -22.61 -4.92 5.03
CA LYS A 243 -23.23 -3.66 5.50
C LYS A 243 -23.26 -3.56 7.02
N GLU A 244 -23.50 -4.67 7.73
CA GLU A 244 -23.39 -4.70 9.19
C GLU A 244 -21.95 -4.42 9.64
N ILE A 245 -20.94 -5.01 8.99
CA ILE A 245 -19.53 -4.75 9.29
C ILE A 245 -19.18 -3.27 9.06
N ASP A 246 -19.65 -2.67 7.96
CA ASP A 246 -19.41 -1.26 7.63
C ASP A 246 -19.83 -0.31 8.75
N SER A 247 -20.98 -0.58 9.38
CA SER A 247 -21.53 0.22 10.49
C SER A 247 -20.65 0.22 11.74
N THR A 248 -19.74 -0.76 11.89
CA THR A 248 -18.85 -0.91 13.04
C THR A 248 -17.47 -0.30 12.82
N CYS A 249 -17.13 0.11 11.60
CA CYS A 249 -15.81 0.62 11.27
C CYS A 249 -15.76 2.15 11.34
N GLU A 250 -14.92 2.70 12.19
CA GLU A 250 -14.67 4.14 12.28
C GLU A 250 -13.56 4.60 11.33
N ASP A 251 -13.72 5.81 10.79
CA ASP A 251 -12.72 6.44 9.92
C ASP A 251 -11.34 6.60 10.58
N LEU A 252 -11.30 6.76 11.91
CA LEU A 252 -10.06 6.83 12.66
C LEU A 252 -9.28 5.51 12.54
N ASN A 253 -9.93 4.35 12.68
CA ASN A 253 -9.28 3.04 12.58
C ASN A 253 -8.67 2.83 11.19
N LEU A 254 -9.36 3.25 10.13
CA LEU A 254 -8.85 3.17 8.75
C LEU A 254 -7.58 4.02 8.55
N ARG A 255 -7.55 5.23 9.13
CA ARG A 255 -6.36 6.10 9.09
C ARG A 255 -5.19 5.50 9.87
N GLN A 256 -5.48 4.88 11.02
CA GLN A 256 -4.45 4.25 11.84
C GLN A 256 -3.89 2.98 11.20
N TRP A 257 -4.73 2.19 10.52
CA TRP A 257 -4.26 1.10 9.67
C TRP A 257 -3.27 1.60 8.60
N PHE A 258 -3.62 2.67 7.89
CA PHE A 258 -2.76 3.23 6.85
C PHE A 258 -1.38 3.62 7.42
N ILE A 259 -1.35 4.26 8.60
CA ILE A 259 -0.10 4.65 9.26
C ILE A 259 0.69 3.41 9.70
N PHE A 260 0.04 2.47 10.38
CA PHE A 260 0.65 1.22 10.83
C PHE A 260 1.29 0.46 9.67
N ALA A 261 0.51 0.14 8.63
CA ALA A 261 0.99 -0.65 7.51
C ALA A 261 2.10 0.07 6.72
N LYS A 262 2.02 1.40 6.59
CA LYS A 262 3.09 2.18 5.96
C LYS A 262 4.40 2.08 6.74
N TYR A 263 4.36 2.24 8.06
CA TYR A 263 5.53 2.14 8.94
C TYR A 263 6.08 0.72 9.02
N ALA A 264 5.20 -0.30 9.04
CA ALA A 264 5.60 -1.70 8.95
C ALA A 264 6.36 -1.98 7.65
N GLN A 265 5.86 -1.48 6.52
CA GLN A 265 6.55 -1.59 5.24
C GLN A 265 7.87 -0.84 5.22
N GLU A 266 7.95 0.38 5.76
CA GLU A 266 9.22 1.11 5.85
C GLU A 266 10.28 0.28 6.61
N MET A 267 9.92 -0.30 7.74
CA MET A 267 10.83 -1.17 8.50
C MET A 267 11.15 -2.49 7.77
N ALA A 268 10.17 -3.11 7.13
CA ALA A 268 10.39 -4.35 6.38
C ALA A 268 11.39 -4.13 5.25
N TRP A 269 11.26 -3.03 4.50
CA TRP A 269 12.21 -2.63 3.44
C TRP A 269 13.58 -2.21 4.00
N SER A 270 13.66 -1.77 5.25
CA SER A 270 14.92 -1.63 5.99
C SER A 270 15.41 -2.94 6.66
N GLU A 271 15.07 -4.08 6.06
CA GLU A 271 15.49 -5.44 6.47
C GLU A 271 15.16 -5.81 7.93
N ARG A 272 14.16 -5.16 8.54
CA ARG A 272 13.71 -5.55 9.88
C ARG A 272 12.83 -6.78 9.79
N ASN A 273 12.99 -7.68 10.74
CA ASN A 273 12.16 -8.87 10.79
C ASN A 273 10.79 -8.57 11.43
N LYS A 274 9.82 -9.46 11.21
CA LYS A 274 8.45 -9.37 11.73
C LYS A 274 8.39 -9.07 13.23
N HIS A 275 9.24 -9.72 14.03
CA HIS A 275 9.24 -9.51 15.48
C HIS A 275 9.69 -8.09 15.83
N GLU A 276 10.76 -7.58 15.20
CA GLU A 276 11.21 -6.20 15.40
C GLU A 276 10.14 -5.18 14.99
N ILE A 277 9.46 -5.40 13.87
CA ILE A 277 8.40 -4.51 13.35
C ILE A 277 7.24 -4.44 14.33
N LEU A 278 6.69 -5.61 14.69
CA LEU A 278 5.49 -5.69 15.53
C LEU A 278 5.78 -5.25 16.97
N SER A 279 6.94 -5.59 17.53
CA SER A 279 7.35 -5.14 18.87
C SER A 279 7.61 -3.63 18.91
N SER A 280 8.16 -3.05 17.84
CA SER A 280 8.34 -1.59 17.76
C SER A 280 6.99 -0.87 17.76
N ALA A 281 6.02 -1.34 16.97
CA ALA A 281 4.66 -0.79 16.94
C ALA A 281 3.95 -0.95 18.30
N ALA A 282 4.03 -2.12 18.92
CA ALA A 282 3.32 -2.44 20.15
C ALA A 282 3.86 -1.70 21.38
N TYR A 283 5.18 -1.49 21.48
CA TYR A 283 5.81 -0.97 22.71
C TYR A 283 6.39 0.44 22.59
N SER A 284 6.56 0.98 21.37
CA SER A 284 7.17 2.30 21.17
C SER A 284 6.19 3.36 20.66
N SER A 285 5.07 2.94 20.05
CA SER A 285 4.07 3.90 19.58
C SER A 285 3.27 4.49 20.74
N ASP A 286 3.11 5.82 20.73
CA ASP A 286 2.23 6.53 21.67
C ASP A 286 0.75 6.34 21.32
N ASP A 287 0.42 5.94 20.08
CA ASP A 287 -0.95 5.76 19.61
C ASP A 287 -1.52 4.39 20.03
N PRO A 288 -2.59 4.33 20.84
CA PRO A 288 -3.20 3.08 21.27
C PRO A 288 -3.77 2.24 20.11
N TYR A 289 -4.25 2.85 19.03
CA TYR A 289 -4.82 2.12 17.88
C TYR A 289 -3.73 1.40 17.07
N ILE A 290 -2.56 2.03 16.95
CA ILE A 290 -1.37 1.38 16.34
C ILE A 290 -0.95 0.19 17.19
N ARG A 291 -0.90 0.34 18.52
CA ARG A 291 -0.57 -0.78 19.43
C ARG A 291 -1.58 -1.92 19.28
N THR A 292 -2.87 -1.63 19.30
CA THR A 292 -3.93 -2.65 19.10
C THR A 292 -3.80 -3.35 17.75
N THR A 293 -3.53 -2.61 16.67
CA THR A 293 -3.31 -3.19 15.34
C THR A 293 -2.10 -4.14 15.34
N ALA A 294 -1.02 -3.79 16.03
CA ALA A 294 0.15 -4.65 16.17
C ALA A 294 -0.20 -5.98 16.87
N TYR A 295 -1.03 -5.95 17.91
CA TYR A 295 -1.51 -7.17 18.58
C TYR A 295 -2.37 -8.05 17.67
N ILE A 296 -3.31 -7.46 16.91
CA ILE A 296 -4.16 -8.19 15.95
C ILE A 296 -3.30 -8.91 14.90
N VAL A 297 -2.31 -8.21 14.34
CA VAL A 297 -1.39 -8.77 13.35
C VAL A 297 -0.49 -9.84 13.97
N ALA A 298 0.03 -9.61 15.17
CA ALA A 298 0.87 -10.59 15.88
C ALA A 298 0.10 -11.88 16.20
N GLU A 299 -1.13 -11.77 16.72
CA GLU A 299 -1.99 -12.92 17.00
C GLU A 299 -2.27 -13.72 15.73
N THR A 300 -2.64 -13.04 14.64
CA THR A 300 -2.90 -13.67 13.34
C THR A 300 -1.70 -14.46 12.81
N LEU A 301 -0.49 -13.92 13.01
CA LEU A 301 0.75 -14.51 12.53
C LEU A 301 1.38 -15.47 13.55
N ASN A 302 0.74 -15.71 14.70
CA ASN A 302 1.29 -16.46 15.84
C ASN A 302 2.68 -15.95 16.25
N SER A 303 2.87 -14.63 16.29
CA SER A 303 4.12 -13.99 16.67
C SER A 303 4.08 -13.55 18.13
N ASN A 304 5.14 -13.88 18.88
CA ASN A 304 5.27 -13.43 20.25
C ASN A 304 5.81 -12.00 20.28
N LEU A 305 5.04 -11.09 20.86
CA LEU A 305 5.42 -9.70 21.07
C LEU A 305 6.22 -9.56 22.37
N THR A 306 7.48 -9.16 22.27
CA THR A 306 8.31 -8.83 23.43
C THR A 306 9.03 -7.51 23.23
N PRO A 307 9.18 -6.67 24.27
CA PRO A 307 9.91 -5.42 24.15
C PRO A 307 11.33 -5.64 23.59
N LEU A 308 11.76 -4.76 22.71
CA LEU A 308 13.11 -4.80 22.15
C LEU A 308 14.11 -4.17 23.13
N ASN A 309 15.23 -4.85 23.34
CA ASN A 309 16.31 -4.33 24.19
C ASN A 309 17.17 -3.34 23.39
N ASN A 310 17.02 -2.04 23.68
CA ASN A 310 17.84 -0.96 23.11
C ASN A 310 18.01 -1.01 21.57
N PRO A 311 16.90 -1.03 20.80
CA PRO A 311 16.99 -1.11 19.34
C PRO A 311 17.86 0.03 18.77
N GLN A 312 18.82 -0.31 17.91
CA GLN A 312 19.77 0.64 17.29
C GLN A 312 19.41 0.99 15.84
N PHE A 313 18.20 0.67 15.41
CA PHE A 313 17.69 0.92 14.06
C PHE A 313 16.65 2.05 14.05
N PHE A 314 16.27 2.50 12.86
CA PHE A 314 15.20 3.49 12.70
C PHE A 314 13.83 2.88 13.02
N ASN A 315 13.13 3.48 13.98
CA ASN A 315 11.77 3.10 14.31
C ASN A 315 10.80 4.23 13.90
N PRO A 316 10.01 4.07 12.82
CA PRO A 316 9.04 5.09 12.40
C PRO A 316 7.82 5.21 13.33
N TYR A 317 7.62 4.26 14.26
CA TYR A 317 6.56 4.33 15.27
C TYR A 317 6.91 5.19 16.48
N ASP A 318 8.19 5.49 16.68
CA ASP A 318 8.67 6.34 17.77
C ASP A 318 8.37 7.83 17.49
N ASP A 319 8.41 8.62 18.55
CA ASP A 319 8.41 10.07 18.44
C ASP A 319 9.55 10.59 17.54
N LYS A 320 9.23 11.57 16.68
CA LYS A 320 10.18 12.11 15.70
C LYS A 320 11.35 12.82 16.35
N ASP A 321 11.12 13.54 17.45
CA ASP A 321 12.17 14.27 18.17
C ASP A 321 13.08 13.30 18.94
N LYS A 322 12.51 12.24 19.51
CA LYS A 322 13.26 11.12 20.08
C LYS A 322 14.17 10.47 19.02
N THR A 323 13.63 10.19 17.84
CA THR A 323 14.39 9.59 16.73
C THR A 323 15.50 10.51 16.24
N HIS A 324 15.24 11.81 16.09
CA HIS A 324 16.25 12.77 15.70
C HIS A 324 17.40 12.85 16.73
N ARG A 325 17.08 12.89 18.03
CA ARG A 325 18.08 12.85 19.10
C ARG A 325 18.92 11.56 19.06
N MET A 326 18.29 10.42 18.79
CA MET A 326 18.97 9.14 18.63
C MET A 326 19.93 9.16 17.44
N HIS A 327 19.49 9.70 16.30
CA HIS A 327 20.32 9.89 15.11
C HIS A 327 21.58 10.72 15.41
N LEU A 328 21.42 11.90 16.03
CA LEU A 328 22.54 12.77 16.40
C LEU A 328 23.50 12.06 17.37
N LYS A 329 22.97 11.40 18.41
CA LYS A 329 23.79 10.68 19.39
C LYS A 329 24.58 9.54 18.75
N LYS A 330 23.94 8.76 17.85
CA LYS A 330 24.61 7.66 17.14
C LYS A 330 25.69 8.18 16.20
N ALA A 331 25.41 9.25 15.44
CA ALA A 331 26.40 9.90 14.58
C ALA A 331 27.62 10.37 15.36
N GLN A 332 27.41 11.05 16.50
CA GLN A 332 28.50 11.50 17.37
C GLN A 332 29.33 10.34 17.91
N ALA A 333 28.68 9.30 18.43
CA ALA A 333 29.36 8.14 18.99
C ALA A 333 30.19 7.38 17.94
N LEU A 334 29.66 7.24 16.71
CA LEU A 334 30.34 6.54 15.62
C LEU A 334 31.54 7.32 15.07
N TYR A 335 31.40 8.63 14.88
CA TYR A 335 32.39 9.40 14.12
C TYR A 335 33.37 10.21 14.96
N LYS A 336 33.15 10.35 16.27
CA LYS A 336 34.16 10.90 17.16
C LYS A 336 35.53 10.19 17.02
N PRO A 337 35.64 8.85 17.15
CA PRO A 337 36.94 8.19 17.01
C PRO A 337 37.55 8.34 15.62
N VAL A 338 36.72 8.35 14.56
CA VAL A 338 37.15 8.53 13.17
C VAL A 338 37.77 9.92 12.96
N ILE A 339 37.15 10.95 13.52
CA ILE A 339 37.64 12.33 13.43
C ILE A 339 38.94 12.50 14.23
N GLU A 340 39.02 11.89 15.41
CA GLU A 340 40.23 11.87 16.23
C GLU A 340 41.39 11.17 15.51
N GLU A 341 41.13 10.04 14.84
CA GLU A 341 42.12 9.33 14.02
C GLU A 341 42.60 10.19 12.85
N ALA A 342 41.68 10.79 12.09
CA ALA A 342 42.01 11.67 10.97
C ALA A 342 42.90 12.85 11.40
N ALA A 343 42.59 13.46 12.55
CA ALA A 343 43.36 14.56 13.12
C ALA A 343 44.76 14.11 13.60
N GLN A 344 44.85 12.95 14.27
CA GLN A 344 46.11 12.41 14.78
C GLN A 344 47.07 12.00 13.65
N LEU A 345 46.54 11.39 12.60
CA LEU A 345 47.33 10.93 11.45
C LEU A 345 47.58 12.04 10.42
N GLY A 346 46.91 13.19 10.56
CA GLY A 346 46.95 14.28 9.60
C GLY A 346 46.40 13.91 8.22
N LYS A 347 45.44 12.97 8.17
CA LYS A 347 44.87 12.38 6.95
C LYS A 347 43.37 12.63 6.89
N PRO A 348 42.91 13.79 6.38
CA PRO A 348 41.49 14.12 6.31
C PRO A 348 40.71 13.19 5.36
N GLU A 349 41.40 12.51 4.42
CA GLU A 349 40.80 11.60 3.44
C GLU A 349 40.09 10.40 4.10
N ILE A 350 40.46 10.07 5.35
CA ILE A 350 39.78 9.07 6.18
C ILE A 350 38.29 9.43 6.35
N LEU A 351 37.98 10.73 6.48
CA LEU A 351 36.59 11.21 6.61
C LEU A 351 35.78 10.96 5.34
N ILE A 352 36.39 11.16 4.17
CA ILE A 352 35.74 10.91 2.87
C ILE A 352 35.49 9.42 2.67
N LYS A 353 36.46 8.57 3.03
CA LYS A 353 36.28 7.11 2.98
C LYS A 353 35.06 6.66 3.80
N HIS A 354 34.95 7.14 5.04
CA HIS A 354 33.79 6.82 5.89
C HIS A 354 32.48 7.45 5.39
N ALA A 355 32.53 8.64 4.78
CA ALA A 355 31.35 9.25 4.15
C ALA A 355 30.84 8.39 2.98
N ILE A 356 31.73 7.81 2.17
CA ILE A 356 31.41 6.88 1.09
C ILE A 356 30.76 5.61 1.65
N GLU A 357 31.42 4.93 2.59
CA GLU A 357 30.91 3.70 3.22
C GLU A 357 29.52 3.91 3.81
N GLN A 358 29.32 5.03 4.50
CA GLN A 358 28.04 5.33 5.11
C GLN A 358 26.95 5.65 4.08
N THR A 359 27.29 6.34 2.99
CA THR A 359 26.34 6.63 1.92
C THR A 359 25.96 5.36 1.17
N LYS A 360 26.89 4.41 0.96
CA LYS A 360 26.57 3.06 0.45
C LYS A 360 25.58 2.36 1.39
N SER A 361 25.84 2.35 2.70
CA SER A 361 24.90 1.74 3.66
C SER A 361 23.52 2.42 3.69
N PHE A 362 23.48 3.75 3.63
CA PHE A 362 22.23 4.51 3.58
C PHE A 362 21.38 4.17 2.36
N ILE A 363 22.00 4.06 1.16
CA ILE A 363 21.28 3.79 -0.09
C ILE A 363 20.89 2.32 -0.21
N TYR A 364 21.82 1.41 0.08
CA TYR A 364 21.68 -0.02 -0.25
C TYR A 364 21.24 -0.90 0.93
N HIS A 365 21.48 -0.47 2.18
CA HIS A 365 21.10 -1.20 3.40
C HIS A 365 20.09 -0.43 4.26
N HIS A 366 19.67 0.76 3.83
CA HIS A 366 18.65 1.58 4.50
C HIS A 366 18.99 1.98 5.94
N ASP A 367 20.28 2.04 6.26
CA ASP A 367 20.77 2.45 7.56
C ASP A 367 20.79 3.99 7.68
N ILE A 368 19.65 4.55 8.11
CA ILE A 368 19.48 6.00 8.17
C ILE A 368 19.90 6.65 9.50
N ILE A 369 19.87 5.90 10.61
CA ILE A 369 20.23 6.42 11.93
C ILE A 369 21.75 6.51 12.02
N GLY A 370 22.24 7.72 12.31
CA GLY A 370 23.66 8.03 12.34
C GLY A 370 24.21 8.58 11.04
N TRP A 371 23.44 8.63 9.95
CA TRP A 371 23.88 9.14 8.64
C TRP A 371 24.40 10.59 8.73
N ALA A 372 25.70 10.79 8.55
CA ALA A 372 26.43 12.03 8.78
C ALA A 372 27.42 12.36 7.66
N ALA A 373 27.34 11.69 6.52
CA ALA A 373 28.25 11.87 5.38
C ALA A 373 28.42 13.34 4.96
N PRO A 374 27.37 14.18 4.85
CA PRO A 374 27.56 15.59 4.53
C PRO A 374 28.39 16.36 5.57
N ALA A 375 28.23 16.02 6.86
CA ALA A 375 29.01 16.65 7.93
C ALA A 375 30.48 16.22 7.91
N LEU A 376 30.76 14.95 7.56
CA LEU A 376 32.13 14.44 7.36
C LEU A 376 32.83 15.13 6.18
N ILE A 377 32.13 15.34 5.07
CA ILE A 377 32.65 16.04 3.89
C ILE A 377 32.97 17.50 4.22
N LYS A 378 32.07 18.20 4.92
CA LYS A 378 32.33 19.57 5.37
C LYS A 378 33.55 19.67 6.29
N ALA A 379 33.71 18.72 7.21
CA ALA A 379 34.89 18.66 8.08
C ALA A 379 36.18 18.41 7.27
N ASN A 380 36.16 17.50 6.29
CA ASN A 380 37.28 17.25 5.38
C ASN A 380 37.68 18.49 4.57
N ASN A 381 36.70 19.17 3.97
CA ASN A 381 36.94 20.35 3.15
C ASN A 381 37.55 21.48 3.99
N SER A 382 37.03 21.68 5.22
CA SER A 382 37.57 22.67 6.16
C SER A 382 39.02 22.37 6.58
N TYR A 383 39.41 21.10 6.65
CA TYR A 383 40.80 20.71 6.89
C TYR A 383 41.71 21.01 5.70
N SER A 384 41.23 20.64 4.50
CA SER A 384 41.98 20.75 3.24
C SER A 384 42.28 22.20 2.86
N ASP A 385 41.47 23.16 3.30
CA ASP A 385 41.66 24.60 3.08
C ASP A 385 42.81 25.22 3.93
N GLN A 386 43.63 24.38 4.58
CA GLN A 386 44.92 24.69 5.25
C GLN A 386 44.91 25.71 6.40
N ASN A 387 43.76 26.30 6.75
CA ASN A 387 43.63 27.29 7.83
C ASN A 387 42.98 26.77 9.12
N THR A 388 42.60 25.48 9.16
CA THR A 388 41.86 24.91 10.28
C THR A 388 42.78 24.07 11.16
N ASP A 389 42.84 24.42 12.44
CA ASP A 389 43.49 23.61 13.47
C ASP A 389 42.86 22.20 13.53
N PRO A 390 43.64 21.10 13.39
CA PRO A 390 43.15 19.72 13.50
C PRO A 390 42.29 19.46 14.74
N THR A 391 42.56 20.17 15.85
CA THR A 391 41.81 20.03 17.10
C THR A 391 40.36 20.55 17.00
N LYS A 392 40.04 21.38 16.00
CA LYS A 392 38.70 21.95 15.75
C LYS A 392 37.83 21.12 14.81
N LEU A 393 38.36 20.06 14.22
CA LEU A 393 37.61 19.23 13.26
C LEU A 393 36.32 18.66 13.85
N TYR A 394 36.37 18.21 15.10
CA TYR A 394 35.20 17.65 15.76
C TYR A 394 34.11 18.72 15.99
N GLU A 395 34.50 19.95 16.30
CA GLU A 395 33.55 21.06 16.45
C GLU A 395 32.85 21.39 15.13
N ILE A 396 33.60 21.44 14.02
CA ILE A 396 33.06 21.68 12.68
C ILE A 396 32.09 20.56 12.28
N PHE A 397 32.45 19.30 12.56
CA PHE A 397 31.57 18.17 12.36
C PHE A 397 30.28 18.31 13.17
N LEU A 398 30.35 18.66 14.45
CA LEU A 398 29.17 18.82 15.30
C LEU A 398 28.25 19.96 14.83
N LEU A 399 28.81 21.09 14.38
CA LEU A 399 28.05 22.18 13.81
C LEU A 399 27.36 21.75 12.51
N SER A 400 28.11 21.13 11.60
CA SER A 400 27.59 20.62 10.33
C SER A 400 26.53 19.54 10.51
N LEU A 401 26.68 18.68 11.52
CA LEU A 401 25.71 17.64 11.86
C LEU A 401 24.38 18.23 12.34
N LYS A 402 24.41 19.34 13.09
CA LYS A 402 23.20 20.06 13.54
C LYS A 402 22.48 20.77 12.39
N GLU A 403 23.18 21.13 11.33
CA GLU A 403 22.57 21.70 10.12
C GLU A 403 21.80 20.65 9.30
N LEU A 404 22.01 19.35 9.54
CA LEU A 404 21.28 18.30 8.84
C LEU A 404 19.83 18.23 9.32
N ASN A 405 18.91 18.58 8.42
CA ASN A 405 17.49 18.43 8.67
C ASN A 405 17.08 16.95 8.57
N TRP A 406 16.74 16.34 9.70
CA TRP A 406 16.28 14.96 9.78
C TRP A 406 15.07 14.66 8.89
N THR A 407 14.17 15.64 8.73
CA THR A 407 13.00 15.48 7.86
C THR A 407 13.41 15.26 6.40
N GLU A 408 14.47 15.93 5.94
CA GLU A 408 14.97 15.74 4.58
C GLU A 408 15.73 14.43 4.41
N VAL A 409 16.50 14.00 5.42
CA VAL A 409 17.12 12.66 5.45
C VAL A 409 16.05 11.58 5.30
N TYR A 410 14.97 11.69 6.08
CA TYR A 410 13.85 10.76 6.03
C TYR A 410 13.12 10.81 4.67
N LYS A 411 12.95 11.97 4.04
CA LYS A 411 12.33 12.09 2.71
C LYS A 411 13.16 11.41 1.62
N ILE A 412 14.48 11.50 1.67
CA ILE A 412 15.37 10.77 0.75
C ILE A 412 15.19 9.27 0.96
N HIS A 413 15.21 8.80 2.22
CA HIS A 413 15.00 7.40 2.54
C HIS A 413 13.64 6.88 2.05
N ALA A 414 12.56 7.63 2.30
CA ALA A 414 11.22 7.27 1.84
C ALA A 414 11.14 7.19 0.30
N PHE A 415 11.88 8.06 -0.41
CA PHE A 415 12.00 7.97 -1.87
C PHE A 415 12.68 6.67 -2.30
N ILE A 416 13.82 6.30 -1.69
CA ILE A 416 14.54 5.05 -1.98
C ILE A 416 13.62 3.84 -1.79
N ILE A 417 12.96 3.73 -0.64
CA ILE A 417 12.01 2.63 -0.35
C ILE A 417 10.87 2.62 -1.38
N SER A 418 10.33 3.78 -1.74
CA SER A 418 9.21 3.84 -2.70
C SER A 418 9.57 3.28 -4.08
N LYS A 419 10.81 3.48 -4.53
CA LYS A 419 11.32 2.98 -5.82
C LYS A 419 11.60 1.49 -5.76
N GLN A 420 12.21 1.01 -4.68
CA GLN A 420 12.42 -0.43 -4.48
C GLN A 420 11.12 -1.22 -4.37
N ARG A 421 10.10 -0.64 -3.72
CA ARG A 421 8.73 -1.20 -3.72
C ARG A 421 8.17 -1.36 -5.12
N MET A 422 8.64 -0.60 -6.11
CA MET A 422 8.25 -0.71 -7.52
C MET A 422 9.25 -1.55 -8.34
N ASN A 423 10.16 -2.28 -7.67
CA ASN A 423 11.26 -3.02 -8.30
C ASN A 423 12.15 -2.14 -9.19
N ILE A 424 12.31 -0.86 -8.83
CA ILE A 424 13.20 0.08 -9.52
C ILE A 424 14.51 0.12 -8.74
N TYR A 425 15.61 -0.27 -9.40
CA TYR A 425 16.95 -0.14 -8.84
C TYR A 425 17.30 1.33 -8.64
N VAL A 426 17.69 1.69 -7.43
CA VAL A 426 17.96 3.08 -7.07
C VAL A 426 19.44 3.39 -7.27
N THR A 427 19.74 4.30 -8.20
CA THR A 427 21.10 4.81 -8.40
C THR A 427 21.29 6.17 -7.70
N PRO A 428 22.54 6.54 -7.36
CA PRO A 428 22.83 7.89 -6.86
C PRO A 428 22.39 9.01 -7.81
N GLU A 429 22.50 8.81 -9.13
CA GLU A 429 22.04 9.76 -10.15
C GLU A 429 20.53 9.99 -10.06
N MET A 430 19.75 8.93 -9.90
CA MET A 430 18.29 9.05 -9.75
C MET A 430 17.92 9.85 -8.50
N ILE A 431 18.63 9.66 -7.38
CA ILE A 431 18.43 10.47 -6.16
C ILE A 431 18.77 11.95 -6.44
N LEU A 432 19.87 12.20 -7.14
CA LEU A 432 20.32 13.55 -7.49
C LEU A 432 19.33 14.26 -8.42
N GLU A 433 18.84 13.60 -9.46
CA GLU A 433 17.98 14.19 -10.49
C GLU A 433 16.54 14.33 -10.03
N GLU A 434 15.94 13.25 -9.52
CA GLU A 434 14.51 13.21 -9.22
C GLU A 434 14.18 13.78 -7.83
N HIS A 435 15.12 13.76 -6.88
CA HIS A 435 14.84 14.12 -5.49
C HIS A 435 15.59 15.37 -4.99
N ILE A 436 16.87 15.53 -5.32
CA ILE A 436 17.71 16.65 -4.83
C ILE A 436 17.68 17.85 -5.79
N GLY A 437 17.71 17.60 -7.11
CA GLY A 437 18.10 18.57 -8.14
C GLY A 437 17.42 19.93 -8.09
N ASN A 438 16.14 19.98 -7.74
CA ASN A 438 15.35 21.21 -7.71
C ASN A 438 15.06 21.75 -6.29
N ASN A 439 15.62 21.14 -5.24
CA ASN A 439 15.34 21.53 -3.86
C ASN A 439 16.58 22.11 -3.18
N ASN A 440 16.52 23.40 -2.84
CA ASN A 440 17.59 24.13 -2.16
C ASN A 440 17.92 23.54 -0.78
N GLU A 441 16.92 23.07 -0.04
CA GLU A 441 17.10 22.47 1.30
C GLU A 441 17.88 21.15 1.24
N ARG A 442 17.93 20.51 0.06
CA ARG A 442 18.60 19.22 -0.14
C ARG A 442 19.98 19.33 -0.77
N GLN A 443 20.42 20.54 -1.17
CA GLN A 443 21.71 20.72 -1.81
C GLN A 443 22.88 20.28 -0.90
N ILE A 444 22.70 20.36 0.42
CA ILE A 444 23.69 19.88 1.40
C ILE A 444 24.00 18.39 1.26
N PHE A 445 23.07 17.58 0.74
CA PHE A 445 23.26 16.14 0.53
C PHE A 445 23.94 15.81 -0.80
N LYS A 446 23.99 16.76 -1.73
CA LYS A 446 24.43 16.53 -3.12
C LYS A 446 25.83 15.97 -3.20
N GLU A 447 26.76 16.53 -2.43
CA GLU A 447 28.16 16.09 -2.44
C GLU A 447 28.28 14.66 -1.91
N ALA A 448 27.57 14.32 -0.83
CA ALA A 448 27.59 12.97 -0.26
C ALA A 448 27.12 11.91 -1.27
N ILE A 449 26.03 12.20 -2.00
CA ILE A 449 25.51 11.27 -3.00
C ILE A 449 26.43 11.19 -4.24
N LYS A 450 27.00 12.31 -4.68
CA LYS A 450 27.96 12.36 -5.80
C LYS A 450 29.24 11.57 -5.56
N LEU A 451 29.66 11.39 -4.31
CA LEU A 451 30.85 10.58 -4.02
C LEU A 451 30.71 9.14 -4.55
N LEU A 452 29.49 8.63 -4.70
CA LEU A 452 29.23 7.30 -5.24
C LEU A 452 29.15 7.25 -6.77
N THR A 453 28.90 8.37 -7.45
CA THR A 453 28.85 8.41 -8.93
C THR A 453 30.24 8.36 -9.56
N HIS A 454 31.27 8.73 -8.79
CA HIS A 454 32.66 8.76 -9.23
C HIS A 454 33.45 7.51 -8.81
N ASP A 455 32.88 6.69 -7.94
CA ASP A 455 33.46 5.45 -7.43
C ASP A 455 33.12 4.28 -8.38
N ASN A 456 33.60 4.34 -9.64
CA ASN A 456 33.45 3.28 -10.65
C ASN A 456 34.33 2.03 -10.35
N GLY A 457 34.69 1.80 -9.09
CA GLY A 457 35.42 0.61 -8.65
C GLY A 457 34.44 -0.49 -8.24
N GLU A 458 34.31 -1.51 -9.11
CA GLU A 458 33.78 -2.87 -8.89
C GLU A 458 32.79 -3.05 -7.73
N ILE A 459 31.49 -3.10 -8.06
CA ILE A 459 30.45 -3.76 -7.25
C ILE A 459 30.41 -5.25 -7.62
#